data_AF-A0A4R1R7P5-F1
#
_entry.id   AF-A0A4R1R7P5-F1
#
_cell.length_a   1.000
_cell.length_b   1.000
_cell.length_c   1.000
_cell.angle_alpha   90.00
_cell.angle_beta   90.00
_cell.angle_gamma   90.00
#
_symmetry.space_group_name_H-M   'P 1'
#
loop_
_entity.id
_entity.type
_entity.pdbx_description
1 polymer ?
#
loop_
_entity_poly.entity_id
_entity_poly.type
_entity_poly.pdbx_seq_one_letter_code
_entity_poly.pdbx_strand_id
1 'polypeptide(L)'
;MTWVDWLIGGVFAFFIFQGYRKGFVQQLFDLLGGVLALVLAFYFYATIGNYLESILHFSAALCQIIGFILLVVAIGGAVSFIGKHWRAVQKNEPITLIDSGVGALFGGFKAAVILIIVLLCLMALPWDLLHSPVETSSFANDLLRLAPLFYVVQDNSLPQDMPRLVVSPEGLQLRKLNGRELAGAICIACGHKVEYRGLVRAGLSSYPQTYCPNCHRVSDGCLTFEGYHMINGTCPYERFGSLGVVDCKVWPNPEPTTVKGKCPVCGRTQ
;
A
#
# COMPACT_ATOMS: atom_id res chain seq x y z
N MET A 1 -22.32 11.51 -10.19
CA MET A 1 -21.12 12.34 -10.36
C MET A 1 -21.06 13.32 -9.20
N THR A 2 -20.21 12.99 -8.24
CA THR A 2 -19.91 13.76 -7.03
C THR A 2 -18.84 14.82 -7.34
N TRP A 3 -18.62 15.76 -6.41
CA TRP A 3 -17.50 16.70 -6.51
C TRP A 3 -16.14 15.99 -6.50
N VAL A 4 -16.06 14.80 -5.87
CA VAL A 4 -14.88 13.93 -5.86
C VAL A 4 -14.58 13.39 -7.26
N ASP A 5 -15.61 13.01 -8.05
CA ASP A 5 -15.42 12.56 -9.42
C ASP A 5 -14.76 13.63 -10.31
N TRP A 6 -15.18 14.89 -10.14
CA TRP A 6 -14.59 16.03 -10.86
C TRP A 6 -13.15 16.33 -10.42
N LEU A 7 -12.87 16.20 -9.13
CA LEU A 7 -11.53 16.38 -8.59
C LEU A 7 -10.58 15.28 -9.09
N ILE A 8 -10.98 14.02 -8.98
CA ILE A 8 -10.20 12.87 -9.48
C ILE A 8 -10.01 12.99 -11.00
N GLY A 9 -11.08 13.29 -11.74
CA GLY A 9 -11.02 13.48 -13.18
C GLY A 9 -10.11 14.63 -13.59
N GLY A 10 -10.13 15.75 -12.87
CA GLY A 10 -9.25 16.89 -13.10
C GLY A 10 -7.78 16.55 -12.87
N VAL A 11 -7.47 15.87 -11.76
CA VAL A 11 -6.10 15.40 -11.48
C VAL A 11 -5.66 14.39 -12.54
N PHE A 12 -6.51 13.44 -12.90
CA PHE A 12 -6.23 12.43 -13.92
C PHE A 12 -5.93 13.07 -15.29
N ALA A 13 -6.79 14.00 -15.72
CA ALA A 13 -6.62 14.76 -16.96
C ALA A 13 -5.35 15.62 -16.94
N PHE A 14 -5.02 16.25 -15.80
CA PHE A 14 -3.79 17.02 -15.64
C PHE A 14 -2.55 16.17 -15.87
N PHE A 15 -2.49 14.97 -15.30
CA PHE A 15 -1.36 14.05 -15.50
C PHE A 15 -1.28 13.51 -16.93
N ILE A 16 -2.41 13.19 -17.56
CA ILE A 16 -2.46 12.83 -18.99
C ILE A 16 -1.91 13.98 -19.84
N PHE A 17 -2.37 15.20 -19.60
CA PHE A 17 -1.93 16.38 -20.35
C PHE A 17 -0.44 16.68 -20.13
N GLN A 18 0.06 16.57 -18.89
CA GLN A 18 1.48 16.69 -18.62
C GLN A 18 2.28 15.62 -19.36
N GLY A 19 1.77 14.39 -19.39
CA GLY A 19 2.38 13.28 -20.11
C GLY A 19 2.43 13.48 -21.61
N TYR A 20 1.35 13.98 -22.18
CA TYR A 20 1.27 14.37 -23.58
C TYR A 20 2.31 15.44 -23.92
N ARG A 21 2.46 16.48 -23.10
CA ARG A 21 3.45 17.55 -23.31
C ARG A 21 4.90 17.08 -23.15
N LYS A 22 5.15 16.20 -22.18
CA LYS A 22 6.49 15.67 -21.92
C LYS A 22 6.95 14.66 -22.99
N GLY A 23 6.02 13.93 -23.61
CA GLY A 23 6.34 12.83 -24.54
C GLY A 23 6.79 11.57 -23.80
N PHE A 24 6.85 10.45 -24.52
CA PHE A 24 7.18 9.14 -23.95
C PHE A 24 8.64 9.07 -23.48
N VAL A 25 9.58 9.65 -24.22
CA VAL A 25 11.01 9.62 -23.85
C VAL A 25 11.24 10.26 -22.48
N GLN A 26 10.70 11.46 -22.26
CA GLN A 26 10.84 12.14 -20.96
C GLN A 26 10.10 11.39 -19.84
N GLN A 27 8.92 10.83 -20.12
CA GLN A 27 8.19 9.99 -19.18
C GLN A 27 9.02 8.78 -18.72
N LEU A 28 9.75 8.15 -19.65
CA LEU A 28 10.62 7.02 -19.35
C LEU A 28 11.81 7.44 -18.48
N PHE A 29 12.47 8.57 -18.78
CA PHE A 29 13.51 9.12 -17.91
C PHE A 29 12.99 9.51 -16.53
N ASP A 30 11.81 10.13 -16.44
CA ASP A 30 11.18 10.47 -15.16
C ASP A 30 10.85 9.20 -14.35
N LEU A 31 10.43 8.11 -15.00
CA LEU A 31 10.15 6.82 -14.36
C LEU A 31 11.43 6.15 -13.87
N LEU A 32 12.42 5.98 -14.75
CA LEU A 32 13.71 5.37 -14.42
C LEU A 32 14.45 6.18 -13.36
N GLY A 33 14.44 7.50 -13.49
CA GLY A 33 14.99 8.42 -12.51
C GLY A 33 14.30 8.30 -11.16
N GLY A 34 12.97 8.19 -11.13
CA GLY A 34 12.21 7.95 -9.91
C GLY A 34 12.54 6.61 -9.24
N VAL A 35 12.62 5.52 -10.01
CA VAL A 35 12.99 4.18 -9.49
C VAL A 35 14.41 4.19 -8.94
N LEU A 36 15.38 4.74 -9.71
CA LEU A 36 16.76 4.87 -9.29
C LEU A 36 16.88 5.72 -8.02
N ALA A 37 16.18 6.87 -7.98
CA ALA A 37 16.15 7.76 -6.84
C ALA A 37 15.59 7.08 -5.60
N LEU A 38 14.53 6.27 -5.74
CA LEU A 38 13.93 5.53 -4.64
C LEU A 38 14.90 4.45 -4.10
N VAL A 39 15.50 3.65 -4.97
CA VAL A 39 16.46 2.59 -4.59
C VAL A 39 17.66 3.20 -3.86
N LEU A 40 18.24 4.26 -4.42
CA LEU A 40 19.38 4.94 -3.81
C LEU A 40 18.98 5.65 -2.51
N ALA A 41 17.80 6.24 -2.44
CA ALA A 41 17.29 6.84 -1.20
C ALA A 41 17.17 5.79 -0.09
N PHE A 42 16.61 4.60 -0.35
CA PHE A 42 16.55 3.53 0.65
C PHE A 42 17.93 3.03 1.10
N TYR A 43 18.94 3.08 0.23
CA TYR A 43 20.29 2.65 0.62
C TYR A 43 21.05 3.74 1.41
N PHE A 44 20.88 5.02 1.05
CA PHE A 44 21.70 6.12 1.56
C PHE A 44 20.98 7.07 2.54
N TYR A 45 19.67 6.91 2.79
CA TYR A 45 18.92 7.84 3.65
C TYR A 45 19.50 7.93 5.07
N ALA A 46 19.97 6.82 5.64
CA ALA A 46 20.55 6.81 6.99
C ALA A 46 21.87 7.58 7.02
N THR A 47 22.74 7.38 6.02
CA THR A 47 24.02 8.09 5.91
C THR A 47 23.82 9.60 5.76
N ILE A 48 22.92 10.01 4.86
CA ILE A 48 22.60 11.44 4.65
C ILE A 48 21.88 12.02 5.89
N GLY A 49 20.96 11.26 6.48
CA GLY A 49 20.25 11.66 7.69
C GLY A 49 21.18 11.94 8.87
N ASN A 50 22.17 11.09 9.11
CA ASN A 50 23.16 11.29 10.18
C ASN A 50 24.04 12.52 9.93
N TYR A 51 24.38 12.80 8.66
CA TYR A 51 25.08 14.04 8.31
C TYR A 51 24.22 15.27 8.58
N LEU A 52 22.92 15.23 8.24
CA LEU A 52 21.97 16.30 8.52
C LEU A 52 21.74 16.51 10.03
N GLU A 53 21.72 15.44 10.81
CA GLU A 53 21.60 15.50 12.28
C GLU A 53 22.75 16.31 12.90
N SER A 54 23.98 16.13 12.39
CA SER A 54 25.14 16.87 12.86
C SER A 54 25.08 18.38 12.60
N ILE A 55 24.22 18.83 11.67
CA ILE A 55 24.08 20.23 11.26
C ILE A 55 22.82 20.87 11.86
N LEU A 56 21.71 20.13 11.89
CA LEU A 56 20.37 20.66 12.17
C LEU A 56 19.87 20.39 13.60
N HIS A 57 20.57 19.57 14.39
CA HIS A 57 20.22 19.21 15.78
C HIS A 57 18.76 18.75 15.98
N PHE A 58 18.11 18.21 14.94
CA PHE A 58 16.79 17.59 15.04
C PHE A 58 16.90 16.11 15.44
N SER A 59 15.76 15.47 15.72
CA SER A 59 15.73 14.04 16.02
C SER A 59 16.20 13.21 14.82
N ALA A 60 16.96 12.13 15.09
CA ALA A 60 17.52 11.25 14.05
C ALA A 60 16.46 10.75 13.05
N ALA A 61 15.26 10.41 13.53
CA ALA A 61 14.15 9.98 12.68
C ALA A 61 13.70 11.08 11.69
N LEU A 62 13.59 12.34 12.13
CA LEU A 62 13.25 13.45 11.26
C LEU A 62 14.36 13.72 10.23
N CYS A 63 15.62 13.70 10.66
CA CYS A 63 16.75 13.89 9.74
C CYS A 63 16.85 12.80 8.67
N GLN A 64 16.55 11.54 9.03
CA GLN A 64 16.48 10.43 8.09
C GLN A 64 15.35 10.57 7.06
N ILE A 65 14.17 11.01 7.49
CA ILE A 65 13.05 11.30 6.58
C ILE A 65 13.42 12.44 5.63
N ILE A 66 14.03 13.52 6.14
CA ILE A 66 14.48 14.65 5.32
C ILE A 66 15.56 14.19 4.33
N GLY A 67 16.53 13.39 4.77
CA GLY A 67 17.57 12.83 3.92
C GLY A 67 17.02 11.95 2.80
N PHE A 68 16.01 11.13 3.09
CA PHE A 68 15.29 10.36 2.08
C PHE A 68 14.63 11.26 1.04
N ILE A 69 13.85 12.27 1.48
CA ILE A 69 13.18 13.21 0.58
C ILE A 69 14.20 13.95 -0.30
N LEU A 70 15.29 14.42 0.30
CA LEU A 70 16.34 15.15 -0.41
C LEU A 70 16.99 14.28 -1.48
N LEU A 71 17.33 13.02 -1.17
CA LEU A 71 17.88 12.08 -2.15
C LEU A 71 16.90 11.81 -3.31
N VAL A 72 15.62 11.57 -3.00
CA VAL A 72 14.60 11.34 -4.04
C VAL A 72 14.49 12.54 -4.97
N VAL A 73 14.42 13.76 -4.41
CA VAL A 73 14.30 15.00 -5.19
C VAL A 73 15.56 15.29 -5.99
N ALA A 74 16.75 15.14 -5.39
CA ALA A 74 18.01 15.44 -6.05
C ALA A 74 18.29 14.47 -7.21
N ILE A 75 18.17 13.16 -6.98
CA ILE A 75 18.46 12.14 -7.98
C ILE A 75 17.38 12.14 -9.06
N GLY A 76 16.10 12.15 -8.67
CA GLY A 76 14.98 12.21 -9.61
C GLY A 76 15.05 13.48 -10.46
N GLY A 77 15.33 14.63 -9.83
CA GLY A 77 15.51 15.90 -10.51
C GLY A 77 16.68 15.88 -11.50
N ALA A 78 17.83 15.33 -11.11
CA ALA A 78 19.01 15.22 -11.97
C ALA A 78 18.73 14.34 -13.21
N VAL A 79 18.12 13.17 -13.05
CA VAL A 79 17.78 12.28 -14.18
C VAL A 79 16.74 12.93 -15.09
N SER A 80 15.70 13.55 -14.53
CA SER A 80 14.71 14.30 -15.31
C SER A 80 15.35 15.45 -16.07
N PHE A 81 16.33 16.14 -15.48
CA PHE A 81 17.07 17.23 -16.13
C PHE A 81 17.92 16.74 -17.30
N ILE A 82 18.60 15.59 -17.13
CA ILE A 82 19.35 14.92 -18.20
C ILE A 82 18.39 14.54 -19.34
N GLY A 83 17.23 13.94 -19.03
CA GLY A 83 16.23 13.60 -20.05
C GLY A 83 15.77 14.80 -20.87
N LYS A 84 15.57 15.95 -20.21
CA LYS A 84 15.19 17.19 -20.90
C LYS A 84 16.29 17.71 -21.82
N HIS A 85 17.54 17.69 -21.35
CA HIS A 85 18.69 18.13 -22.14
C HIS A 85 18.95 17.19 -23.32
N TRP A 86 18.83 15.89 -23.10
CA TRP A 86 18.95 14.88 -24.15
C TRP A 86 17.95 15.13 -25.29
N ARG A 87 16.69 15.43 -24.92
CA ARG A 87 15.64 15.79 -25.88
C ARG A 87 15.92 17.11 -26.60
N ALA A 88 16.53 18.08 -25.92
CA ALA A 88 16.90 19.35 -26.54
C ALA A 88 18.08 19.24 -27.52
N VAL A 89 19.02 18.32 -27.26
CA VAL A 89 20.18 18.07 -28.14
C VAL A 89 19.79 17.26 -29.39
N GLN A 90 18.79 16.38 -29.29
CA GLN A 90 18.16 15.76 -30.45
C GLN A 90 17.34 16.82 -31.21
N LYS A 91 18.02 17.56 -32.08
CA LYS A 91 17.49 18.67 -32.90
C LYS A 91 16.06 18.39 -33.40
N ASN A 92 15.10 19.18 -32.89
CA ASN A 92 13.81 19.49 -33.51
C ASN A 92 13.11 18.35 -34.27
N GLU A 93 13.10 17.12 -33.75
CA GLU A 93 12.04 16.21 -34.18
C GLU A 93 10.75 16.74 -33.57
N PRO A 94 9.79 17.22 -34.38
CA PRO A 94 8.50 17.60 -33.84
C PRO A 94 7.98 16.38 -33.10
N ILE A 95 7.53 16.61 -31.86
CA ILE A 95 7.01 15.54 -31.01
C ILE A 95 5.96 14.81 -31.84
N THR A 96 6.26 13.59 -32.25
CA THR A 96 5.34 12.86 -33.11
C THR A 96 4.04 12.68 -32.32
N LEU A 97 2.90 12.73 -33.00
CA LEU A 97 1.61 12.48 -32.35
C LEU A 97 1.62 11.13 -31.61
N ILE A 98 2.44 10.19 -32.09
CA ILE A 98 2.71 8.90 -31.46
C ILE A 98 3.51 9.07 -30.14
N ASP A 99 4.64 9.80 -30.12
CA ASP A 99 5.41 10.08 -28.87
C ASP A 99 4.55 10.79 -27.82
N SER A 100 3.72 11.74 -28.24
CA SER A 100 2.80 12.45 -27.35
C SER A 100 1.66 11.56 -26.86
N GLY A 101 1.10 10.73 -27.74
CA GLY A 101 0.03 9.79 -27.41
C GLY A 101 0.48 8.73 -26.41
N VAL A 102 1.65 8.14 -26.63
CA VAL A 102 2.26 7.17 -25.68
C VAL A 102 2.64 7.89 -24.38
N GLY A 103 3.15 9.12 -24.46
CA GLY A 103 3.39 9.96 -23.29
C GLY A 103 2.11 10.22 -22.48
N ALA A 104 0.96 10.43 -23.14
CA ALA A 104 -0.33 10.60 -22.49
C ALA A 104 -0.78 9.33 -21.76
N LEU A 105 -0.60 8.15 -22.39
CA LEU A 105 -0.90 6.84 -21.78
C LEU A 105 -0.08 6.61 -20.51
N PHE A 106 1.24 6.85 -20.56
CA PHE A 106 2.10 6.76 -19.37
C PHE A 106 1.69 7.76 -18.28
N GLY A 107 1.25 8.96 -18.69
CA GLY A 107 0.71 9.98 -17.77
C GLY A 107 -0.55 9.50 -17.07
N GLY A 108 -1.48 8.90 -17.81
CA GLY A 108 -2.69 8.29 -17.27
C GLY A 108 -2.40 7.11 -16.33
N PHE A 109 -1.47 6.23 -16.70
CA PHE A 109 -1.03 5.13 -15.84
C PHE A 109 -0.44 5.66 -14.52
N LYS A 110 0.47 6.64 -14.61
CA LYS A 110 1.04 7.30 -13.43
C LYS A 110 -0.03 7.95 -12.56
N ALA A 111 -1.00 8.63 -13.17
CA ALA A 111 -2.14 9.21 -12.46
C ALA A 111 -2.96 8.16 -11.73
N ALA A 112 -3.28 7.05 -12.40
CA ALA A 112 -4.03 5.94 -11.83
C ALA A 112 -3.32 5.40 -10.58
N VAL A 113 -2.03 5.09 -10.68
CA VAL A 113 -1.24 4.58 -9.55
C VAL A 113 -1.23 5.58 -8.39
N ILE A 114 -0.94 6.85 -8.64
CA ILE A 114 -0.91 7.89 -7.59
C ILE A 114 -2.27 8.03 -6.92
N LEU A 115 -3.35 8.12 -7.72
CA LEU A 115 -4.70 8.27 -7.21
C LEU A 115 -5.17 7.02 -6.44
N ILE A 116 -4.84 5.80 -6.88
CA ILE A 116 -5.10 4.57 -6.11
C ILE A 116 -4.43 4.67 -4.74
N ILE A 117 -3.14 5.01 -4.69
CA ILE A 117 -2.40 5.12 -3.42
C ILE A 117 -3.04 6.19 -2.52
N VAL A 118 -3.37 7.36 -3.07
CA VAL A 118 -4.01 8.45 -2.30
C VAL A 118 -5.38 8.01 -1.77
N LEU A 119 -6.21 7.37 -2.59
CA LEU A 119 -7.52 6.88 -2.17
C LEU A 119 -7.41 5.80 -1.09
N LEU A 120 -6.45 4.87 -1.22
CA LEU A 120 -6.17 3.87 -0.18
C LEU A 120 -5.73 4.52 1.13
N CYS A 121 -4.86 5.54 1.07
CA CYS A 121 -4.46 6.30 2.25
C CYS A 121 -5.64 7.05 2.89
N LEU A 122 -6.51 7.67 2.10
CA LEU A 122 -7.71 8.35 2.59
C LEU A 122 -8.69 7.37 3.27
N MET A 123 -8.90 6.20 2.68
CA MET A 123 -9.73 5.13 3.25
C MET A 123 -9.18 4.56 4.55
N ALA A 124 -7.87 4.66 4.75
CA ALA A 124 -7.21 4.18 5.96
C ALA A 124 -7.24 5.19 7.12
N LEU A 125 -7.67 6.44 6.89
CA LEU A 125 -7.80 7.45 7.93
C LEU A 125 -9.20 7.37 8.54
N PRO A 126 -9.38 7.43 9.88
CA PRO A 126 -10.69 7.30 10.54
C PRO A 126 -11.52 8.59 10.44
N TRP A 127 -11.56 9.22 9.27
CA TRP A 127 -12.28 10.48 9.02
C TRP A 127 -13.53 10.23 8.18
N ASP A 128 -14.66 10.05 8.86
CA ASP A 128 -15.98 9.79 8.24
C ASP A 128 -16.38 10.86 7.20
N LEU A 129 -15.91 12.10 7.38
CA LEU A 129 -16.13 13.24 6.47
C LEU A 129 -15.57 13.00 5.06
N LEU A 130 -14.52 12.18 4.93
CA LEU A 130 -13.85 11.90 3.65
C LEU A 130 -14.23 10.54 3.08
N HIS A 131 -14.78 9.62 3.89
CA HIS A 131 -15.20 8.30 3.41
C HIS A 131 -16.47 8.41 2.57
N SER A 132 -17.53 9.04 3.10
CA SER A 132 -18.83 9.10 2.40
C SER A 132 -18.78 9.73 0.99
N PRO A 133 -18.00 10.80 0.72
CA PRO A 133 -17.91 11.37 -0.62
C PRO A 133 -17.12 10.49 -1.60
N VAL A 134 -16.19 9.68 -1.10
CA VAL A 134 -15.38 8.78 -1.93
C VAL A 134 -16.14 7.48 -2.21
N GLU A 135 -16.92 6.96 -1.26
CA GLU A 135 -17.75 5.77 -1.47
C GLU A 135 -18.81 5.98 -2.55
N THR A 136 -19.36 7.20 -2.62
CA THR A 136 -20.41 7.59 -3.57
C THR A 136 -19.85 7.97 -4.94
N SER A 137 -18.52 8.14 -5.07
CA SER A 137 -17.86 8.45 -6.33
C SER A 137 -17.74 7.20 -7.21
N SER A 138 -18.25 7.29 -8.45
CA SER A 138 -18.11 6.21 -9.44
C SER A 138 -16.66 6.06 -9.89
N PHE A 139 -15.95 7.17 -10.11
CA PHE A 139 -14.58 7.14 -10.61
C PHE A 139 -13.61 6.61 -9.54
N ALA A 140 -13.79 7.00 -8.27
CA ALA A 140 -13.02 6.43 -7.17
C ALA A 140 -13.24 4.93 -7.07
N ASN A 141 -14.49 4.46 -7.18
CA ASN A 141 -14.82 3.04 -7.18
C ASN A 141 -14.18 2.26 -8.33
N ASP A 142 -14.23 2.80 -9.55
CA ASP A 142 -13.63 2.19 -10.74
C ASP A 142 -12.12 2.13 -10.62
N LEU A 143 -11.50 3.16 -10.06
CA LEU A 143 -10.07 3.18 -9.82
C LEU A 143 -9.65 2.20 -8.71
N LEU A 144 -10.42 2.12 -7.62
CA LEU A 144 -10.19 1.16 -6.52
C LEU A 144 -10.45 -0.30 -6.93
N ARG A 145 -11.21 -0.57 -7.99
CA ARG A 145 -11.29 -1.92 -8.59
C ARG A 145 -9.93 -2.42 -9.09
N LEU A 146 -9.00 -1.52 -9.40
CA LEU A 146 -7.65 -1.85 -9.84
C LEU A 146 -6.67 -2.00 -8.67
N ALA A 147 -7.06 -1.65 -7.43
CA ALA A 147 -6.21 -1.78 -6.25
C ALA A 147 -5.67 -3.22 -6.00
N PRO A 148 -6.43 -4.33 -6.25
CA PRO A 148 -5.89 -5.68 -6.12
C PRO A 148 -4.65 -5.94 -6.96
N LEU A 149 -4.58 -5.36 -8.17
CA LEU A 149 -3.41 -5.49 -9.03
C LEU A 149 -2.18 -4.85 -8.40
N PHE A 150 -2.35 -3.70 -7.76
CA PHE A 150 -1.27 -3.02 -7.05
C PHE A 150 -0.72 -3.90 -5.92
N TYR A 151 -1.60 -4.50 -5.12
CA TYR A 151 -1.19 -5.43 -4.06
C TYR A 151 -0.50 -6.69 -4.60
N VAL A 152 -0.98 -7.27 -5.69
CA VAL A 152 -0.34 -8.44 -6.32
C VAL A 152 1.06 -8.09 -6.85
N VAL A 153 1.21 -6.94 -7.50
CA VAL A 153 2.51 -6.45 -7.97
C VAL A 153 3.45 -6.20 -6.79
N GLN A 154 2.95 -5.61 -5.71
CA GLN A 154 3.69 -5.39 -4.48
C GLN A 154 4.13 -6.73 -3.83
N ASP A 155 3.26 -7.74 -3.82
CA ASP A 155 3.53 -9.09 -3.32
C ASP A 155 4.61 -9.82 -4.11
N ASN A 156 4.63 -9.65 -5.43
CA ASN A 156 5.62 -10.32 -6.26
C ASN A 156 6.95 -9.54 -6.41
N SER A 157 6.94 -8.21 -6.23
CA SER A 157 8.10 -7.36 -6.50
C SER A 157 8.89 -6.96 -5.26
N LEU A 158 8.24 -6.88 -4.08
CA LEU A 158 8.93 -6.50 -2.84
C LEU A 158 9.54 -7.71 -2.11
N PRO A 159 10.79 -7.60 -1.62
CA PRO A 159 11.40 -8.62 -0.76
C PRO A 159 10.57 -8.90 0.51
N GLN A 160 10.68 -10.12 1.04
CA GLN A 160 9.89 -10.58 2.19
C GLN A 160 10.09 -9.73 3.46
N ASP A 161 11.29 -9.17 3.65
CA ASP A 161 11.62 -8.35 4.83
C ASP A 161 11.05 -6.93 4.80
N MET A 162 10.49 -6.51 3.66
CA MET A 162 9.99 -5.15 3.49
C MET A 162 8.58 -5.01 4.06
N PRO A 163 8.32 -4.02 4.94
CA PRO A 163 6.98 -3.76 5.44
C PRO A 163 6.05 -3.36 4.28
N ARG A 164 4.89 -4.02 4.20
CA ARG A 164 3.83 -3.79 3.22
C ARG A 164 2.80 -2.82 3.76
N LEU A 165 2.23 -2.00 2.89
CA LEU A 165 1.16 -1.10 3.25
C LEU A 165 -0.16 -1.87 3.28
N VAL A 166 -0.67 -2.15 4.47
CA VAL A 166 -1.94 -2.86 4.68
C VAL A 166 -2.94 -1.87 5.25
N VAL A 167 -4.07 -1.70 4.56
CA VAL A 167 -5.22 -1.01 5.14
C VAL A 167 -5.81 -1.96 6.18
N SER A 168 -5.94 -1.51 7.41
CA SER A 168 -6.54 -2.27 8.51
C SER A 168 -7.66 -1.46 9.18
N PRO A 169 -8.55 -2.08 9.96
CA PRO A 169 -9.59 -1.38 10.73
C PRO A 169 -9.03 -0.32 11.68
N GLU A 170 -7.80 -0.51 12.16
CA GLU A 170 -7.07 0.44 13.02
C GLU A 170 -6.34 1.53 12.21
N GLY A 171 -6.49 1.53 10.88
CA GLY A 171 -5.93 2.49 9.94
C GLY A 171 -4.81 1.91 9.07
N LEU A 172 -3.98 2.80 8.51
CA LEU A 172 -2.89 2.44 7.61
C LEU A 172 -1.74 1.81 8.41
N GLN A 173 -1.50 0.52 8.23
CA GLN A 173 -0.42 -0.18 8.94
C GLN A 173 0.64 -0.69 7.96
N LEU A 174 1.89 -0.41 8.29
CA LEU A 174 3.05 -1.05 7.66
C LEU A 174 3.26 -2.41 8.33
N ARG A 175 2.85 -3.50 7.67
CA ARG A 175 2.94 -4.86 8.19
C ARG A 175 3.90 -5.71 7.34
N LYS A 176 4.76 -6.50 7.97
CA LYS A 176 5.61 -7.50 7.28
C LYS A 176 4.86 -8.79 6.96
N LEU A 177 3.57 -8.69 6.60
CA LEU A 177 2.70 -9.86 6.53
C LEU A 177 2.49 -10.26 5.08
N ASN A 178 2.99 -11.43 4.69
CA ASN A 178 2.66 -12.03 3.40
C ASN A 178 1.39 -12.87 3.60
N GLY A 179 0.31 -12.57 2.88
CA GLY A 179 -0.96 -13.29 3.04
C GLY A 179 -0.83 -14.81 2.84
N ARG A 180 0.18 -15.26 2.10
CA ARG A 180 0.49 -16.70 1.92
C ARG A 180 0.92 -17.40 3.21
N GLU A 181 1.48 -16.69 4.19
CA GLU A 181 1.88 -17.26 5.49
C GLU A 181 0.68 -17.62 6.35
N LEU A 182 -0.51 -17.07 6.04
CA LEU A 182 -1.75 -17.42 6.71
C LEU A 182 -2.32 -18.77 6.22
N ALA A 183 -1.82 -19.30 5.11
CA ALA A 183 -2.27 -20.59 4.60
C ALA A 183 -1.89 -21.70 5.59
N GLY A 184 -2.89 -22.38 6.15
CA GLY A 184 -2.68 -23.42 7.16
C GLY A 184 -2.51 -22.91 8.59
N ALA A 185 -2.67 -21.60 8.84
CA ALA A 185 -2.69 -21.05 10.19
C ALA A 185 -3.83 -21.66 11.03
N ILE A 186 -3.67 -21.70 12.35
CA ILE A 186 -4.61 -22.37 13.25
C ILE A 186 -5.69 -21.39 13.69
N CYS A 187 -6.95 -21.72 13.41
CA CYS A 187 -8.11 -20.95 13.84
C CYS A 187 -8.20 -20.91 15.37
N ILE A 188 -8.29 -19.72 15.96
CA ILE A 188 -8.39 -19.55 17.42
C ILE A 188 -9.70 -20.10 17.99
N ALA A 189 -10.76 -20.21 17.17
CA ALA A 189 -12.08 -20.62 17.62
C ALA A 189 -12.24 -22.15 17.74
N CYS A 190 -11.56 -22.91 16.89
CA CYS A 190 -11.76 -24.36 16.78
C CYS A 190 -10.47 -25.18 16.66
N GLY A 191 -9.30 -24.55 16.54
CA GLY A 191 -8.02 -25.24 16.39
C GLY A 191 -7.77 -25.88 15.02
N HIS A 192 -8.67 -25.68 14.05
CA HIS A 192 -8.50 -26.23 12.70
C HIS A 192 -7.66 -25.31 11.81
N LYS A 193 -6.95 -25.90 10.84
CA LYS A 193 -6.17 -25.15 9.84
C LYS A 193 -7.08 -24.34 8.93
N VAL A 194 -6.75 -23.08 8.67
CA VAL A 194 -7.51 -22.21 7.77
C VAL A 194 -6.95 -22.26 6.35
N GLU A 195 -7.83 -21.98 5.39
CA GLU A 195 -7.47 -21.78 3.99
C GLU A 195 -7.30 -20.29 3.71
N TYR A 196 -6.23 -19.92 3.01
CA TYR A 196 -6.05 -18.55 2.53
C TYR A 196 -6.71 -18.40 1.15
N ARG A 197 -7.69 -17.50 1.04
CA ARG A 197 -8.46 -17.23 -0.19
C ARG A 197 -7.93 -16.05 -1.00
N GLY A 198 -6.76 -15.52 -0.66
CA GLY A 198 -6.21 -14.34 -1.33
C GLY A 198 -6.81 -13.04 -0.82
N LEU A 199 -6.72 -12.00 -1.64
CA LEU A 199 -7.31 -10.70 -1.39
C LEU A 199 -8.77 -10.70 -1.86
N VAL A 200 -9.69 -10.46 -0.93
CA VAL A 200 -11.12 -10.37 -1.19
C VAL A 200 -11.60 -8.96 -0.89
N ARG A 201 -12.49 -8.44 -1.73
CA ARG A 201 -13.01 -7.07 -1.60
C ARG A 201 -13.98 -7.00 -0.42
N ALA A 202 -13.78 -6.02 0.46
CA ALA A 202 -14.72 -5.64 1.51
C ALA A 202 -14.92 -4.11 1.43
N GLY A 203 -16.10 -3.69 0.96
CA GLY A 203 -16.38 -2.29 0.65
C GLY A 203 -15.49 -1.77 -0.50
N LEU A 204 -14.71 -0.73 -0.20
CA LEU A 204 -13.84 -0.02 -1.14
C LEU A 204 -12.40 -0.55 -1.21
N SER A 205 -12.02 -1.37 -0.23
CA SER A 205 -10.67 -1.91 -0.11
C SER A 205 -10.67 -3.44 -0.29
N SER A 206 -9.48 -3.98 -0.53
CA SER A 206 -9.27 -5.43 -0.61
C SER A 206 -8.41 -5.88 0.56
N TYR A 207 -8.88 -6.88 1.28
CA TYR A 207 -8.22 -7.39 2.49
C TYR A 207 -7.92 -8.88 2.30
N PRO A 208 -6.85 -9.39 2.93
CA PRO A 208 -6.62 -10.83 2.94
C PRO A 208 -7.83 -11.51 3.58
N GLN A 209 -8.20 -12.68 3.05
CA GLN A 209 -9.26 -13.50 3.62
C GLN A 209 -8.73 -14.89 3.91
N THR A 210 -8.92 -15.31 5.14
CA THR A 210 -8.77 -16.68 5.62
C THR A 210 -10.16 -17.23 5.90
N TYR A 211 -10.36 -18.50 5.57
CA TYR A 211 -11.61 -19.22 5.79
C TYR A 211 -11.32 -20.50 6.56
N CYS A 212 -12.04 -20.74 7.65
CA CYS A 212 -11.94 -21.98 8.39
C CYS A 212 -12.97 -23.00 7.86
N PRO A 213 -12.56 -24.15 7.31
CA PRO A 213 -13.52 -25.15 6.81
C PRO A 213 -14.31 -25.85 7.92
N ASN A 214 -13.85 -25.80 9.17
CA ASN A 214 -14.51 -26.47 10.30
C ASN A 214 -15.58 -25.60 10.98
N CYS A 215 -15.28 -24.35 11.32
CA CYS A 215 -16.22 -23.45 11.99
C CYS A 215 -16.80 -22.36 11.06
N HIS A 216 -16.44 -22.39 9.77
CA HIS A 216 -16.89 -21.48 8.72
C HIS A 216 -16.60 -19.99 8.95
N ARG A 217 -15.78 -19.67 9.95
CA ARG A 217 -15.37 -18.29 10.25
C ARG A 217 -14.45 -17.75 9.17
N VAL A 218 -14.63 -16.47 8.89
CA VAL A 218 -13.78 -15.69 8.00
C VAL A 218 -13.01 -14.64 8.80
N SER A 219 -11.76 -14.41 8.43
CA SER A 219 -10.92 -13.36 9.04
C SER A 219 -9.82 -12.93 8.11
N ASP A 220 -9.13 -11.82 8.39
CA ASP A 220 -7.94 -11.37 7.66
C ASP A 220 -6.64 -11.92 8.26
N GLY A 221 -6.75 -12.98 9.07
CA GLY A 221 -5.70 -13.50 9.94
C GLY A 221 -5.94 -13.14 11.42
N CYS A 222 -6.78 -12.15 11.71
CA CYS A 222 -7.11 -11.74 13.07
C CYS A 222 -7.71 -12.86 13.96
N LEU A 223 -8.35 -13.89 13.36
CA LEU A 223 -8.92 -15.05 14.08
C LEU A 223 -8.05 -16.31 13.95
N THR A 224 -6.75 -16.16 13.73
CA THR A 224 -5.77 -17.25 13.69
C THR A 224 -4.65 -16.99 14.69
N PHE A 225 -4.03 -18.03 15.26
CA PHE A 225 -2.96 -17.83 16.25
C PHE A 225 -1.73 -17.15 15.63
N GLU A 226 -1.27 -17.65 14.50
CA GLU A 226 -0.14 -17.15 13.75
C GLU A 226 -0.42 -15.73 13.24
N GLY A 227 -1.56 -15.52 12.58
CA GLY A 227 -1.97 -14.22 12.09
C GLY A 227 -2.10 -13.19 13.21
N TYR A 228 -2.68 -13.56 14.35
CA TYR A 228 -2.81 -12.67 15.49
C TYR A 228 -1.46 -12.24 16.07
N HIS A 229 -0.52 -13.17 16.23
CA HIS A 229 0.86 -12.88 16.65
C HIS A 229 1.55 -11.92 15.68
N MET A 230 1.41 -12.16 14.38
CA MET A 230 2.03 -11.31 13.36
C MET A 230 1.41 -9.90 13.31
N ILE A 231 0.09 -9.78 13.51
CA ILE A 231 -0.63 -8.51 13.47
C ILE A 231 -0.40 -7.67 14.74
N ASN A 232 -0.50 -8.30 15.92
CA ASN A 232 -0.53 -7.59 17.20
C ASN A 232 0.78 -7.71 17.99
N GLY A 233 1.75 -8.50 17.53
CA GLY A 233 3.01 -8.75 18.24
C GLY A 233 2.86 -9.49 19.58
N THR A 234 1.66 -9.92 19.93
CA THR A 234 1.30 -10.50 21.24
C THR A 234 0.43 -11.74 21.05
N CYS A 235 0.36 -12.57 22.09
CA CYS A 235 -0.48 -13.77 22.05
C CYS A 235 -1.96 -13.38 22.21
N PRO A 236 -2.92 -14.00 21.48
CA PRO A 236 -4.34 -13.71 21.69
C PRO A 236 -4.79 -13.98 23.14
N TYR A 237 -4.17 -14.93 23.83
CA TYR A 237 -4.40 -15.18 25.25
C TYR A 237 -4.03 -14.00 26.17
N GLU A 238 -3.03 -13.19 25.80
CA GLU A 238 -2.65 -12.04 26.63
C GLU A 238 -3.68 -10.92 26.58
N ARG A 239 -4.37 -10.76 25.44
CA ARG A 239 -5.34 -9.69 25.27
C ARG A 239 -6.74 -10.08 25.73
N PHE A 240 -7.15 -11.31 25.48
CA PHE A 240 -8.53 -11.76 25.72
C PHE A 240 -8.64 -12.74 26.89
N GLY A 241 -7.55 -13.37 27.33
CA GLY A 241 -7.61 -14.45 28.31
C GLY A 241 -8.46 -15.64 27.81
N SER A 242 -9.03 -16.40 28.75
CA SER A 242 -9.86 -17.58 28.46
C SER A 242 -11.34 -17.25 28.25
N LEU A 243 -11.82 -16.13 28.78
CA LEU A 243 -13.24 -15.73 28.76
C LEU A 243 -13.52 -14.53 27.84
N GLY A 244 -12.49 -13.81 27.38
CA GLY A 244 -12.67 -12.68 26.48
C GLY A 244 -13.08 -13.14 25.08
N VAL A 245 -14.00 -12.39 24.49
CA VAL A 245 -14.50 -12.61 23.13
C VAL A 245 -13.79 -11.69 22.13
N VAL A 246 -13.64 -12.18 20.91
CA VAL A 246 -13.03 -11.48 19.79
C VAL A 246 -13.78 -11.81 18.50
N ASP A 247 -13.89 -10.83 17.61
CA ASP A 247 -14.33 -11.04 16.23
C ASP A 247 -13.49 -10.17 15.28
N CYS A 248 -13.49 -10.53 14.00
CA CYS A 248 -12.79 -9.74 12.99
C CYS A 248 -13.61 -8.51 12.62
N LYS A 249 -12.99 -7.33 12.71
CA LYS A 249 -13.64 -6.09 12.31
C LYS A 249 -13.85 -6.00 10.78
N VAL A 250 -12.90 -6.51 9.99
CA VAL A 250 -13.00 -6.52 8.52
C VAL A 250 -14.05 -7.52 8.04
N TRP A 251 -14.06 -8.69 8.67
CA TRP A 251 -14.88 -9.83 8.30
C TRP A 251 -15.73 -10.24 9.51
N PRO A 252 -16.77 -9.46 9.86
CA PRO A 252 -17.60 -9.75 11.01
C PRO A 252 -18.30 -11.10 10.84
N ASN A 253 -18.26 -11.91 11.89
CA ASN A 253 -18.92 -13.21 11.93
C ASN A 253 -20.23 -13.10 12.74
N PRO A 254 -21.18 -14.03 12.57
CA PRO A 254 -22.49 -13.95 13.26
C PRO A 254 -22.39 -13.85 14.78
N GLU A 255 -21.40 -14.51 15.38
CA GLU A 255 -21.14 -14.47 16.82
C GLU A 255 -19.64 -14.28 17.08
N PRO A 256 -19.25 -13.48 18.08
CA PRO A 256 -17.87 -13.42 18.56
C PRO A 256 -17.37 -14.78 19.06
N THR A 257 -16.06 -14.97 19.14
CA THR A 257 -15.45 -16.24 19.58
C THR A 257 -14.47 -16.03 20.73
N THR A 258 -14.18 -17.11 21.47
CA THR A 258 -13.11 -17.13 22.48
C THR A 258 -11.90 -17.88 21.97
N VAL A 259 -10.73 -17.64 22.57
CA VAL A 259 -9.48 -18.30 22.20
C VAL A 259 -9.45 -19.72 22.79
N LYS A 260 -9.47 -20.74 21.93
CA LYS A 260 -9.48 -22.16 22.31
C LYS A 260 -8.23 -22.90 21.84
N GLY A 261 -7.77 -23.83 22.66
CA GLY A 261 -6.66 -24.73 22.35
C GLY A 261 -5.31 -24.25 22.87
N LYS A 262 -4.24 -24.76 22.27
CA LYS A 262 -2.86 -24.37 22.58
C LYS A 262 -2.33 -23.51 21.44
N CYS A 263 -1.72 -22.38 21.79
CA CYS A 263 -1.08 -21.52 20.80
C CYS A 263 0.12 -22.24 20.18
N PRO A 264 0.15 -22.48 18.85
CA PRO A 264 1.26 -23.14 18.18
C PRO A 264 2.53 -22.27 18.12
N VAL A 265 2.40 -20.94 18.25
CA VAL A 265 3.52 -20.00 18.14
C VAL A 265 4.35 -19.92 19.43
N CYS A 266 3.69 -19.78 20.58
CA CYS A 266 4.36 -19.56 21.86
C CYS A 266 4.07 -20.64 22.91
N GLY A 267 3.28 -21.65 22.56
CA GLY A 267 2.94 -22.77 23.44
C GLY A 267 1.95 -22.44 24.58
N ARG A 268 1.49 -21.18 24.69
CA ARG A 268 0.53 -20.78 25.74
C ARG A 268 -0.80 -21.51 25.58
N THR A 269 -1.35 -21.89 26.72
CA THR A 269 -2.73 -22.35 26.89
C THR A 269 -3.44 -21.37 27.83
N GLN A 270 -4.73 -21.59 28.03
CA GLN A 270 -5.51 -20.91 29.08
C GLN A 270 -4.76 -20.89 30.42
#